data_AF-A0A939IHA9-F1
#
_entry.id   AF-A0A939IHA9-F1
#
_cell.length_a   1.000
_cell.length_b   1.000
_cell.length_c   1.000
_cell.angle_alpha   90.00
_cell.angle_beta   90.00
_cell.angle_gamma   90.00
#
_symmetry.space_group_name_H-M   'P 1'
#
loop_
_entity.id
_entity.type
_entity.pdbx_description
1 polymer ?
#
loop_
_entity_poly.entity_id
_entity_poly.type
_entity_poly.pdbx_seq_one_letter_code
_entity_poly.pdbx_strand_id
1 'polypeptide(L)'
;MISRRRLLVGGGALAGTGLGLLWLRQGGDSSLPPDTSATGGLRLDSGLGKGFDRFLASLAGTDPLGAAWVEAEGVEHIGSLVDALDGSIHTAQNARELADAVAGRVRADFQEGLTCRVGGWVLSGTECRLVGLRHLLLRLEPGNAQLVAAETKVPSVADYAEGHIAPLANWGPKSTRVGEKFNVQIDGHSGLWFQFSGAPAHARIVIDGELVKTSVSAKVVTSGLFGEMQERILATPGRYDIALVDPVRGIRQPVGQFVVRPRKAASGPGKAGFCEIEKWGPQSTRVGLAKNEQPDGAMGLWVRSACMPRDAQLIVGDDVVKSSVKKFGLSAAIPAVFLEAPGELELVLYSPATGQRQPVGVLVVE
;
A
#
# COMPACT_ATOMS: atom_id res chain seq x y z
N MET A 1 -23.95 -11.78 -10.10
CA MET A 1 -23.52 -13.19 -10.17
C MET A 1 -22.24 -13.24 -10.99
N ILE A 2 -21.08 -13.32 -10.34
CA ILE A 2 -19.76 -13.25 -11.00
C ILE A 2 -19.38 -14.66 -11.46
N SER A 3 -19.06 -14.81 -12.75
CA SER A 3 -18.78 -16.10 -13.38
C SER A 3 -17.51 -16.72 -12.81
N ARG A 4 -17.66 -17.94 -12.28
CA ARG A 4 -16.58 -18.85 -11.92
C ARG A 4 -15.87 -19.35 -13.18
N ARG A 5 -14.53 -19.22 -13.22
CA ARG A 5 -13.51 -20.18 -13.74
C ARG A 5 -12.30 -19.43 -14.32
N ARG A 6 -11.20 -19.47 -13.58
CA ARG A 6 -9.79 -19.63 -14.01
C ARG A 6 -8.89 -19.41 -12.78
N LEU A 7 -8.93 -20.36 -11.86
CA LEU A 7 -7.80 -20.62 -10.98
C LEU A 7 -7.09 -21.84 -11.58
N LEU A 8 -5.75 -21.80 -11.60
CA LEU A 8 -4.84 -22.83 -12.15
C LEU A 8 -4.66 -22.87 -13.68
N VAL A 9 -4.37 -21.72 -14.32
CA VAL A 9 -3.62 -21.67 -15.60
C VAL A 9 -2.77 -20.39 -15.62
N GLY A 10 -1.44 -20.53 -15.62
CA GLY A 10 -0.51 -19.43 -15.89
C GLY A 10 0.82 -19.51 -15.15
N GLY A 11 1.63 -20.52 -15.46
CA GLY A 11 3.08 -20.52 -15.21
C GLY A 11 3.81 -20.40 -16.55
N GLY A 12 4.69 -19.40 -16.66
CA GLY A 12 5.55 -19.18 -17.81
C GLY A 12 6.65 -18.19 -17.44
N ALA A 13 7.80 -18.74 -17.07
CA ALA A 13 9.11 -18.13 -16.85
C ALA A 13 9.22 -17.06 -15.73
N LEU A 14 9.78 -17.45 -14.58
CA LEU A 14 10.95 -16.83 -13.94
C LEU A 14 11.45 -17.76 -12.81
N ALA A 15 12.77 -17.88 -12.69
CA ALA A 15 13.46 -18.81 -11.79
C ALA A 15 13.31 -18.36 -10.32
N GLY A 16 12.72 -19.22 -9.49
CA GLY A 16 12.50 -18.97 -8.06
C GLY A 16 11.36 -19.84 -7.54
N THR A 17 11.65 -21.14 -7.39
CA THR A 17 10.84 -22.21 -6.74
C THR A 17 9.39 -21.86 -6.36
N GLY A 18 8.51 -21.85 -7.37
CA GLY A 18 7.07 -21.97 -7.19
C GLY A 18 6.64 -23.43 -7.26
N LEU A 19 6.26 -24.02 -6.12
CA LEU A 19 5.55 -25.29 -5.99
C LEU A 19 4.33 -25.03 -5.08
N GLY A 20 3.12 -25.51 -5.31
CA GLY A 20 2.56 -26.32 -6.38
C GLY A 20 1.05 -26.48 -6.16
N LEU A 21 0.30 -26.57 -7.27
CA LEU A 21 -0.93 -27.39 -7.47
C LEU A 21 -1.46 -27.22 -8.91
N LEU A 22 -0.56 -26.93 -9.87
CA LEU A 22 -0.89 -26.67 -11.27
C LEU A 22 -0.27 -27.75 -12.15
N TRP A 23 -0.55 -29.03 -11.86
CA TRP A 23 0.07 -30.19 -12.53
C TRP A 23 -0.91 -31.15 -13.22
N LEU A 24 -2.12 -30.70 -13.57
CA LEU A 24 -3.16 -31.61 -14.07
C LEU A 24 -3.65 -31.40 -15.51
N ARG A 25 -2.96 -30.64 -16.38
CA ARG A 25 -3.47 -30.51 -17.75
C ARG A 25 -2.51 -30.07 -18.87
N GLN A 26 -1.41 -30.77 -19.11
CA GLN A 26 -0.86 -30.87 -20.49
C GLN A 26 -0.29 -32.27 -20.71
N GLY A 27 -0.79 -32.98 -21.73
CA GLY A 27 -0.45 -34.37 -22.03
C GLY A 27 0.91 -34.55 -22.71
N GLY A 28 1.98 -34.03 -22.11
CA GLY A 28 3.37 -34.31 -22.49
C GLY A 28 4.14 -34.75 -21.26
N ASP A 29 4.97 -35.79 -21.40
CA ASP A 29 5.80 -36.45 -20.38
C ASP A 29 5.80 -35.82 -18.98
N SER A 30 4.97 -36.37 -18.11
CA SER A 30 4.89 -36.04 -16.69
C SER A 30 6.03 -36.71 -15.91
N SER A 31 7.28 -36.29 -16.15
CA SER A 31 8.32 -36.51 -15.17
C SER A 31 8.08 -35.54 -14.02
N LEU A 32 7.93 -36.06 -12.80
CA LEU A 32 8.03 -35.26 -11.58
C LEU A 32 9.27 -34.35 -11.68
N PRO A 33 9.29 -33.15 -11.08
CA PRO A 33 10.56 -32.44 -10.90
C PRO A 33 11.58 -33.44 -10.35
N PRO A 34 12.83 -33.44 -10.85
CA PRO A 34 13.86 -34.33 -10.35
C PRO A 34 13.85 -34.27 -8.84
N ASP A 35 14.13 -35.40 -8.19
CA ASP A 35 14.20 -35.56 -6.74
C ASP A 35 15.19 -34.52 -6.18
N THR A 36 14.73 -33.28 -6.02
CA THR A 36 15.42 -32.20 -5.35
C THR A 36 15.28 -32.55 -3.88
N SER A 37 16.06 -33.56 -3.51
CA SER A 37 16.32 -34.13 -2.19
C SER A 37 16.99 -33.10 -1.25
N ALA A 38 16.73 -31.82 -1.49
CA ALA A 38 17.11 -30.68 -0.69
C ALA A 38 15.86 -29.96 -0.16
N THR A 39 14.79 -30.70 0.20
CA THR A 39 13.93 -30.26 1.31
C THR A 39 14.82 -30.27 2.54
N GLY A 40 15.49 -29.14 2.79
CA GLY A 40 16.66 -29.01 3.65
C GLY A 40 16.40 -29.39 5.10
N GLY A 41 16.36 -30.68 5.42
CA GLY A 41 16.33 -31.20 6.78
C GLY A 41 15.01 -31.06 7.55
N LEU A 42 13.91 -30.62 6.91
CA LEU A 42 12.60 -30.60 7.59
C LEU A 42 12.19 -32.01 8.00
N ARG A 43 11.87 -32.18 9.28
CA ARG A 43 11.39 -33.44 9.84
C ARG A 43 9.89 -33.32 10.06
N LEU A 44 9.11 -34.05 9.27
CA LEU A 44 7.66 -34.15 9.42
C LEU A 44 7.34 -35.63 9.67
N ASP A 45 6.56 -35.91 10.71
CA ASP A 45 6.04 -37.25 11.01
C ASP A 45 4.53 -37.16 11.21
N SER A 46 3.80 -37.29 10.10
CA SER A 46 2.34 -37.25 10.11
C SER A 46 1.70 -38.57 10.55
N GLY A 47 2.46 -39.66 10.64
CA GLY A 47 1.90 -41.02 10.77
C GLY A 47 1.26 -41.59 9.50
N LEU A 48 1.12 -40.80 8.42
CA LEU A 48 0.53 -41.21 7.13
C LEU A 48 1.57 -41.76 6.12
N GLY A 49 2.82 -41.93 6.59
CA GLY A 49 3.93 -42.48 5.83
C GLY A 49 4.77 -41.45 5.08
N LYS A 50 6.01 -41.84 4.75
CA LYS A 50 7.05 -40.97 4.17
C LYS A 50 6.67 -40.30 2.85
N GLY A 51 5.78 -40.90 2.07
CA GLY A 51 5.26 -40.30 0.84
C GLY A 51 4.44 -39.04 1.15
N PHE A 52 3.59 -39.13 2.17
CA PHE A 52 2.76 -38.05 2.64
C PHE A 52 3.59 -36.95 3.34
N ASP A 53 4.57 -37.33 4.16
CA ASP A 53 5.46 -36.35 4.80
C ASP A 53 6.26 -35.54 3.77
N ARG A 54 6.74 -36.16 2.69
CA ARG A 54 7.38 -35.45 1.58
C ARG A 54 6.40 -34.53 0.83
N PHE A 55 5.15 -34.97 0.66
CA PHE A 55 4.12 -34.13 0.09
C PHE A 55 3.85 -32.90 0.96
N LEU A 56 3.68 -33.07 2.28
CA LEU A 56 3.55 -31.96 3.21
C LEU A 56 4.79 -31.05 3.19
N ALA A 57 5.99 -31.62 3.10
CA ALA A 57 7.24 -30.86 2.97
C ALA A 57 7.22 -29.95 1.74
N SER A 58 6.64 -30.41 0.63
CA SER A 58 6.52 -29.65 -0.62
C SER A 58 5.56 -28.45 -0.55
N LEU A 59 4.72 -28.36 0.48
CA LEU A 59 3.80 -27.23 0.70
C LEU A 59 4.49 -26.03 1.39
N ALA A 60 5.79 -25.82 1.12
CA ALA A 60 6.57 -24.73 1.70
C ALA A 60 5.92 -23.35 1.43
N GLY A 61 6.00 -22.45 2.41
CA GLY A 61 5.41 -21.10 2.32
C GLY A 61 3.91 -21.02 2.61
N THR A 62 3.23 -22.15 2.81
CA THR A 62 1.81 -22.18 3.23
C THR A 62 1.62 -22.06 4.74
N ASP A 63 2.71 -22.00 5.51
CA ASP A 63 2.71 -22.01 6.97
C ASP A 63 1.87 -20.88 7.61
N PRO A 64 1.87 -19.64 7.10
CA PRO A 64 0.99 -18.59 7.61
C PRO A 64 -0.50 -18.88 7.42
N LEU A 65 -0.88 -19.60 6.34
CA LEU A 65 -2.26 -20.01 6.12
C LEU A 65 -2.65 -21.13 7.10
N GLY A 66 -1.75 -22.09 7.32
CA GLY A 66 -1.92 -23.15 8.31
C GLY A 66 -2.12 -22.60 9.72
N ALA A 67 -1.27 -21.65 10.13
CA ALA A 67 -1.38 -20.98 11.44
C ALA A 67 -2.74 -20.27 11.61
N ALA A 68 -3.12 -19.44 10.63
CA ALA A 68 -4.37 -18.68 10.69
C ALA A 68 -5.61 -19.59 10.69
N TRP A 69 -5.56 -20.72 9.97
CA TRP A 69 -6.67 -21.68 9.96
C TRP A 69 -6.79 -22.45 11.27
N VAL A 70 -5.66 -22.95 11.81
CA VAL A 70 -5.61 -23.67 13.10
C VAL A 70 -6.15 -22.81 14.23
N GLU A 71 -5.78 -21.54 14.28
CA GLU A 71 -6.29 -20.57 15.26
C GLU A 71 -7.80 -20.34 15.11
N ALA A 72 -8.28 -20.15 13.88
CA ALA A 72 -9.69 -19.86 13.61
C ALA A 72 -10.62 -21.04 13.93
N GLU A 73 -10.19 -22.27 13.65
CA GLU A 73 -10.99 -23.49 13.87
C GLU A 73 -10.77 -24.12 15.25
N GLY A 74 -9.82 -23.62 16.05
CA GLY A 74 -9.49 -24.19 17.36
C GLY A 74 -8.97 -25.63 17.27
N VAL A 75 -8.20 -25.95 16.21
CA VAL A 75 -7.68 -27.31 16.01
C VAL A 75 -6.40 -27.50 16.81
N GLU A 76 -6.50 -28.22 17.92
CA GLU A 76 -5.35 -28.44 18.81
C GLU A 76 -4.63 -29.78 18.57
N HIS A 77 -5.26 -30.74 17.90
CA HIS A 77 -4.79 -32.12 17.84
C HIS A 77 -4.48 -32.57 16.41
N ILE A 78 -3.27 -33.05 16.19
CA ILE A 78 -2.83 -33.61 14.90
C ILE A 78 -3.66 -34.82 14.50
N GLY A 79 -4.03 -35.67 15.46
CA GLY A 79 -4.81 -36.89 15.22
C GLY A 79 -6.12 -36.63 14.47
N SER A 80 -6.86 -35.56 14.83
CA SER A 80 -8.13 -35.26 14.16
C SER A 80 -7.96 -34.81 12.70
N LEU A 81 -6.84 -34.15 12.38
CA LEU A 81 -6.51 -33.80 10.99
C LEU A 81 -6.06 -35.03 10.20
N VAL A 82 -5.25 -35.88 10.83
CA VAL A 82 -4.80 -37.15 10.25
C VAL A 82 -6.00 -38.03 9.93
N ASP A 83 -6.91 -38.26 10.87
CA ASP A 83 -8.13 -39.08 10.66
C ASP A 83 -9.00 -38.54 9.52
N ALA A 84 -9.14 -37.21 9.43
CA ALA A 84 -9.92 -36.56 8.37
C ALA A 84 -9.26 -36.69 6.98
N LEU A 85 -7.94 -36.73 6.92
CA LEU A 85 -7.16 -36.89 5.69
C LEU A 85 -7.00 -38.36 5.30
N ASP A 86 -6.87 -39.25 6.28
CA ASP A 86 -6.65 -40.68 6.13
C ASP A 86 -7.77 -41.32 5.29
N GLY A 87 -9.02 -41.10 5.71
CA GLY A 87 -10.21 -41.62 5.02
C GLY A 87 -10.43 -41.05 3.61
N SER A 88 -9.67 -40.05 3.18
CA SER A 88 -9.81 -39.42 1.86
C SER A 88 -8.62 -39.59 0.93
N ILE A 89 -7.41 -39.88 1.44
CA ILE A 89 -6.17 -39.74 0.67
C ILE A 89 -5.16 -40.91 0.89
N HIS A 90 -5.26 -41.70 1.98
CA HIS A 90 -4.21 -42.65 2.38
C HIS A 90 -4.00 -43.86 1.42
N THR A 91 -4.92 -44.14 0.51
CA THR A 91 -4.78 -45.32 -0.38
C THR A 91 -3.67 -45.18 -1.44
N ALA A 92 -3.05 -44.02 -1.57
CA ALA A 92 -1.99 -43.76 -2.52
C ALA A 92 -0.67 -44.47 -2.16
N GLN A 93 -0.13 -45.25 -3.10
CA GLN A 93 1.11 -46.02 -2.93
C GLN A 93 2.36 -45.25 -3.37
N ASN A 94 2.18 -44.20 -4.16
CA ASN A 94 3.27 -43.38 -4.69
C ASN A 94 2.89 -41.89 -4.77
N ALA A 95 3.88 -41.05 -5.05
CA ALA A 95 3.71 -39.59 -5.08
C ALA A 95 2.68 -39.12 -6.12
N ARG A 96 2.56 -39.83 -7.26
CA ARG A 96 1.60 -39.48 -8.32
C ARG A 96 0.17 -39.79 -7.88
N GLU A 97 -0.06 -41.00 -7.35
CA GLU A 97 -1.37 -41.39 -6.81
C GLU A 97 -1.79 -40.47 -5.66
N LEU A 98 -0.85 -40.05 -4.81
CA LEU A 98 -1.13 -39.13 -3.73
C LEU A 98 -1.58 -37.76 -4.25
N ALA A 99 -0.86 -37.21 -5.24
CA ALA A 99 -1.23 -35.96 -5.88
C ALA A 99 -2.60 -36.04 -6.57
N ASP A 100 -2.89 -37.16 -7.26
CA ASP A 100 -4.16 -37.39 -7.93
C ASP A 100 -5.32 -37.52 -6.93
N ALA A 101 -5.10 -38.23 -5.82
CA ALA A 101 -6.07 -38.39 -4.73
C ALA A 101 -6.39 -37.04 -4.06
N VAL A 102 -5.36 -36.27 -3.71
CA VAL A 102 -5.51 -34.90 -3.16
C VAL A 102 -6.30 -34.03 -4.14
N ALA A 103 -5.89 -33.99 -5.41
CA ALA A 103 -6.57 -33.15 -6.41
C ALA A 103 -8.03 -33.58 -6.68
N GLY A 104 -8.30 -34.88 -6.62
CA GLY A 104 -9.65 -35.43 -6.68
C GLY A 104 -10.51 -34.95 -5.51
N ARG A 105 -9.95 -35.03 -4.30
CA ARG A 105 -10.64 -34.61 -3.07
C ARG A 105 -10.86 -33.10 -3.02
N VAL A 106 -9.88 -32.29 -3.39
CA VAL A 106 -10.02 -30.81 -3.50
C VAL A 106 -11.19 -30.44 -4.42
N ARG A 107 -11.30 -31.13 -5.58
CA ARG A 107 -12.43 -30.92 -6.51
C ARG A 107 -13.78 -31.29 -5.89
N ALA A 108 -13.86 -32.43 -5.20
CA ALA A 108 -15.08 -32.88 -4.52
C ALA A 108 -15.50 -31.88 -3.43
N ASP A 109 -14.56 -31.43 -2.59
CA ASP A 109 -14.81 -30.45 -1.54
C ASP A 109 -15.42 -29.15 -2.11
N PHE A 110 -14.93 -28.64 -3.25
CA PHE A 110 -15.54 -27.47 -3.90
C PHE A 110 -16.94 -27.73 -4.47
N GLN A 111 -17.20 -28.94 -4.98
CA GLN A 111 -18.52 -29.33 -5.48
C GLN A 111 -19.54 -29.46 -4.34
N GLU A 112 -19.10 -29.98 -3.20
CA GLU A 112 -19.89 -30.18 -1.98
C GLU A 112 -20.02 -28.90 -1.14
N GLY A 113 -19.28 -27.85 -1.48
CA GLY A 113 -19.26 -26.60 -0.71
C GLY A 113 -18.45 -26.67 0.59
N LEU A 114 -17.65 -27.73 0.76
CA LEU A 114 -16.71 -27.90 1.85
C LEU A 114 -15.49 -27.00 1.63
N THR A 115 -15.65 -25.72 1.94
CA THR A 115 -14.61 -24.70 1.79
C THR A 115 -14.36 -23.99 3.10
N CYS A 116 -13.14 -23.51 3.28
CA CYS A 116 -12.73 -22.68 4.41
C CYS A 116 -12.29 -21.30 3.89
N ARG A 117 -12.33 -20.29 4.77
CA ARG A 117 -11.87 -18.94 4.44
C ARG A 117 -10.72 -18.53 5.36
N VAL A 118 -9.55 -18.27 4.78
CA VAL A 118 -8.34 -17.95 5.54
C VAL A 118 -7.62 -16.80 4.86
N GLY A 119 -7.42 -15.69 5.56
CA GLY A 119 -6.68 -14.53 5.01
C GLY A 119 -7.27 -13.95 3.71
N GLY A 120 -8.60 -14.05 3.52
CA GLY A 120 -9.29 -13.62 2.29
C GLY A 120 -9.30 -14.65 1.16
N TRP A 121 -8.65 -15.80 1.35
CA TRP A 121 -8.69 -16.93 0.43
C TRP A 121 -9.91 -17.80 0.68
N VAL A 122 -10.39 -18.48 -0.37
CA VAL A 122 -11.35 -19.59 -0.26
C VAL A 122 -10.61 -20.84 -0.71
N LEU A 123 -10.31 -21.72 0.24
CA LEU A 123 -9.63 -22.99 -0.02
C LEU A 123 -10.65 -24.13 0.16
N SER A 124 -10.38 -25.28 -0.45
CA SER A 124 -11.11 -26.51 -0.12
C SER A 124 -10.83 -26.93 1.32
N GLY A 125 -11.74 -27.70 1.92
CA GLY A 125 -11.56 -28.24 3.26
C GLY A 125 -10.28 -29.08 3.38
N THR A 126 -9.94 -29.83 2.33
CA THR A 126 -8.72 -30.63 2.23
C THR A 126 -7.46 -29.77 2.22
N GLU A 127 -7.43 -28.71 1.42
CA GLU A 127 -6.29 -27.77 1.42
C GLU A 127 -6.08 -27.16 2.80
N CYS A 128 -7.14 -26.72 3.47
CA CYS A 128 -7.06 -26.19 4.83
C CYS A 128 -6.50 -27.20 5.83
N ARG A 129 -6.99 -28.45 5.81
CA ARG A 129 -6.48 -29.52 6.68
C ARG A 129 -5.01 -29.83 6.39
N LEU A 130 -4.59 -29.85 5.13
CA LEU A 130 -3.20 -30.10 4.74
C LEU A 130 -2.27 -29.00 5.25
N VAL A 131 -2.59 -27.73 5.04
CA VAL A 131 -1.76 -26.62 5.52
C VAL A 131 -1.78 -26.51 7.06
N GLY A 132 -2.93 -26.81 7.69
CA GLY A 132 -3.04 -26.89 9.15
C GLY A 132 -2.21 -28.03 9.75
N LEU A 133 -2.28 -29.22 9.15
CA LEU A 133 -1.49 -30.38 9.57
C LEU A 133 0.01 -30.09 9.45
N ARG A 134 0.45 -29.54 8.32
CA ARG A 134 1.83 -29.11 8.14
C ARG A 134 2.24 -28.13 9.26
N HIS A 135 1.45 -27.09 9.52
CA HIS A 135 1.76 -26.10 10.54
C HIS A 135 1.94 -26.73 11.93
N LEU A 136 1.04 -27.63 12.33
CA LEU A 136 1.14 -28.32 13.62
C LEU A 136 2.39 -29.22 13.70
N LEU A 137 2.70 -29.96 12.64
CA LEU A 137 3.89 -30.81 12.58
C LEU A 137 5.20 -29.99 12.65
N LEU A 138 5.25 -28.84 12.00
CA LEU A 138 6.40 -27.93 12.09
C LEU A 138 6.64 -27.44 13.52
N ARG A 139 5.58 -27.27 14.33
CA ARG A 139 5.69 -26.82 15.73
C ARG A 139 6.14 -27.92 16.68
N LEU A 140 5.92 -29.20 16.35
CA LEU A 140 6.33 -30.31 17.19
C LEU A 140 7.84 -30.53 17.20
N GLU A 141 8.52 -30.20 16.10
CA GLU A 141 9.95 -30.43 15.91
C GLU A 141 10.72 -29.10 16.03
N PRO A 142 11.41 -28.82 17.15
CA PRO A 142 12.07 -27.52 17.38
C PRO A 142 13.10 -27.15 16.30
N GLY A 143 13.71 -28.15 15.65
CA GLY A 143 14.67 -27.95 14.56
C GLY A 143 14.04 -27.35 13.29
N ASN A 144 12.73 -27.51 13.09
CA ASN A 144 12.03 -26.99 11.91
C ASN A 144 11.89 -25.46 11.95
N ALA A 145 11.85 -24.84 13.14
CA ALA A 145 11.65 -23.39 13.25
C ALA A 145 12.72 -22.58 12.50
N GLN A 146 13.99 -22.99 12.57
CA GLN A 146 15.09 -22.32 11.87
C GLN A 146 15.01 -22.54 10.35
N LEU A 147 14.60 -23.73 9.93
CA LEU A 147 14.46 -24.10 8.53
C LEU A 147 13.29 -23.35 7.88
N VAL A 148 12.14 -23.30 8.55
CA VAL A 148 10.97 -22.53 8.12
C VAL A 148 11.31 -21.05 8.07
N ALA A 149 12.03 -20.51 9.07
CA ALA A 149 12.47 -19.11 9.03
C ALA A 149 13.40 -18.81 7.84
N ALA A 150 14.26 -19.76 7.46
CA ALA A 150 15.13 -19.65 6.29
C ALA A 150 14.36 -19.79 4.95
N GLU A 151 13.36 -20.68 4.90
CA GLU A 151 12.48 -20.88 3.74
C GLU A 151 11.49 -19.72 3.55
N THR A 152 11.02 -19.12 4.65
CA THR A 152 10.17 -17.92 4.65
C THR A 152 11.00 -16.67 4.40
N LYS A 153 12.03 -16.76 3.56
CA LYS A 153 12.70 -15.58 3.04
C LYS A 153 11.65 -14.80 2.27
N VAL A 154 11.14 -13.76 2.92
CA VAL A 154 10.18 -12.82 2.32
C VAL A 154 10.80 -12.43 0.97
N PRO A 155 10.13 -12.71 -0.16
CA PRO A 155 10.68 -12.43 -1.46
C PRO A 155 11.18 -10.99 -1.47
N SER A 156 12.44 -10.81 -1.86
CA SER A 156 12.97 -9.47 -2.02
C SER A 156 12.09 -8.76 -3.04
N VAL A 157 11.85 -7.47 -2.86
CA VAL A 157 11.11 -6.69 -3.85
C VAL A 157 11.77 -6.77 -5.24
N ALA A 158 13.08 -7.04 -5.29
CA ALA A 158 13.83 -7.28 -6.52
C ALA A 158 13.45 -8.59 -7.24
N ASP A 159 12.82 -9.54 -6.56
CA ASP A 159 12.45 -10.86 -7.14
C ASP A 159 11.14 -10.81 -7.94
N TYR A 160 10.39 -9.69 -7.86
CA TYR A 160 9.12 -9.54 -8.56
C TYR A 160 9.31 -9.06 -10.00
N ALA A 161 8.65 -9.73 -10.94
CA ALA A 161 8.59 -9.31 -12.33
C ALA A 161 7.76 -8.03 -12.47
N GLU A 162 8.22 -7.07 -13.27
CA GLU A 162 7.38 -5.90 -13.57
C GLU A 162 6.15 -6.29 -14.37
N GLY A 163 4.98 -5.76 -14.00
CA GLY A 163 3.73 -6.06 -14.68
C GLY A 163 2.52 -5.31 -14.14
N HIS A 164 1.34 -5.68 -14.65
CA HIS A 164 0.08 -5.07 -14.27
C HIS A 164 -0.75 -6.00 -13.36
N ILE A 165 -1.17 -5.47 -12.22
CA ILE A 165 -2.00 -6.14 -11.21
C ILE A 165 -3.43 -5.60 -11.28
N ALA A 166 -3.60 -4.28 -11.15
CA ALA A 166 -4.90 -3.62 -11.13
C ALA A 166 -4.83 -2.15 -11.63
N PRO A 167 -5.85 -1.65 -12.35
CA PRO A 167 -5.93 -0.24 -12.74
C PRO A 167 -5.94 0.69 -11.52
N LEU A 168 -5.02 1.67 -11.52
CA LEU A 168 -4.92 2.72 -10.49
C LEU A 168 -5.66 3.98 -10.96
N ALA A 169 -6.68 4.40 -10.21
CA ALA A 169 -7.42 5.64 -10.48
C ALA A 169 -6.77 6.86 -9.83
N ASN A 170 -6.41 6.76 -8.55
CA ASN A 170 -5.76 7.85 -7.80
C ASN A 170 -5.09 7.33 -6.53
N TRP A 171 -4.24 8.15 -5.91
CA TRP A 171 -3.64 7.85 -4.62
C TRP A 171 -3.12 9.11 -3.92
N GLY A 172 -2.96 9.04 -2.60
CA GLY A 172 -2.31 10.12 -1.87
C GLY A 172 -2.14 9.91 -0.36
N PRO A 173 -1.50 10.87 0.31
CA PRO A 173 -0.81 12.04 -0.29
C PRO A 173 0.45 11.66 -1.07
N LYS A 174 0.83 12.50 -2.05
CA LYS A 174 2.02 12.28 -2.91
C LYS A 174 3.30 12.93 -2.36
N SER A 175 3.18 13.79 -1.35
CA SER A 175 4.33 14.46 -0.75
C SER A 175 4.05 14.94 0.66
N THR A 176 5.12 15.13 1.43
CA THR A 176 5.13 15.82 2.73
C THR A 176 6.42 16.66 2.88
N ARG A 177 6.62 17.27 4.04
CA ARG A 177 7.88 17.94 4.43
C ARG A 177 8.62 17.12 5.48
N VAL A 178 9.93 17.32 5.59
CA VAL A 178 10.74 16.65 6.64
C VAL A 178 10.13 16.88 8.02
N GLY A 179 9.91 15.78 8.73
CA GLY A 179 9.32 15.72 10.07
C GLY A 179 7.80 15.91 10.13
N GLU A 180 7.13 16.16 9.01
CA GLU A 180 5.68 16.37 8.97
C GLU A 180 4.95 15.05 8.67
N LYS A 181 4.22 14.55 9.68
CA LYS A 181 3.30 13.43 9.51
C LYS A 181 2.05 13.86 8.74
N PHE A 182 1.39 12.93 8.07
CA PHE A 182 0.19 13.17 7.28
C PHE A 182 -0.82 12.05 7.50
N ASN A 183 -2.13 12.36 7.38
CA ASN A 183 -3.22 11.39 7.62
C ASN A 183 -2.96 10.51 8.85
N VAL A 184 -2.60 11.14 9.98
CA VAL A 184 -2.17 10.44 11.18
C VAL A 184 -3.30 9.54 11.69
N GLN A 185 -3.03 8.26 11.82
CA GLN A 185 -3.97 7.27 12.35
C GLN A 185 -3.92 7.23 13.89
N ILE A 186 -4.84 6.49 14.51
CA ILE A 186 -4.97 6.43 15.99
C ILE A 186 -3.72 5.91 16.70
N ASP A 187 -2.94 5.06 16.04
CA ASP A 187 -1.65 4.52 16.50
C ASP A 187 -0.44 5.43 16.12
N GLY A 188 -0.70 6.61 15.53
CA GLY A 188 0.30 7.62 15.24
C GLY A 188 1.09 7.44 13.95
N HIS A 189 0.75 6.46 13.10
CA HIS A 189 1.39 6.26 11.80
C HIS A 189 0.80 7.16 10.70
N SER A 190 1.55 7.37 9.62
CA SER A 190 1.13 8.23 8.50
C SER A 190 0.45 7.42 7.39
N GLY A 191 -0.83 7.67 7.15
CA GLY A 191 -1.66 6.88 6.24
C GLY A 191 -1.57 7.27 4.76
N LEU A 192 -1.40 6.28 3.89
CA LEU A 192 -1.50 6.37 2.42
C LEU A 192 -2.74 5.61 1.94
N TRP A 193 -3.46 6.19 0.98
CA TRP A 193 -4.60 5.53 0.33
C TRP A 193 -4.38 5.43 -1.18
N PHE A 194 -4.86 4.33 -1.76
CA PHE A 194 -4.76 4.02 -3.19
C PHE A 194 -6.10 3.53 -3.71
N GLN A 195 -6.61 4.12 -4.78
CA GLN A 195 -7.86 3.74 -5.42
C GLN A 195 -7.57 2.81 -6.60
N PHE A 196 -7.58 1.51 -6.34
CA PHE A 196 -7.45 0.48 -7.38
C PHE A 196 -8.81 -0.12 -7.72
N SER A 197 -9.04 -0.37 -9.01
CA SER A 197 -10.21 -1.15 -9.46
C SER A 197 -9.84 -2.62 -9.53
N GLY A 198 -10.34 -3.43 -8.60
CA GLY A 198 -10.15 -4.89 -8.63
C GLY A 198 -8.77 -5.37 -8.18
N ALA A 199 -8.10 -4.64 -7.28
CA ALA A 199 -6.90 -5.17 -6.62
C ALA A 199 -7.23 -6.46 -5.86
N PRO A 200 -6.43 -7.53 -5.98
CA PRO A 200 -6.69 -8.77 -5.27
C PRO A 200 -6.51 -8.57 -3.75
N ALA A 201 -7.29 -9.29 -2.94
CA ALA A 201 -7.27 -9.15 -1.47
C ALA A 201 -5.89 -9.43 -0.84
N HIS A 202 -5.07 -10.23 -1.52
CA HIS A 202 -3.70 -10.55 -1.11
C HIS A 202 -2.64 -9.57 -1.62
N ALA A 203 -3.02 -8.53 -2.38
CA ALA A 203 -2.06 -7.52 -2.82
C ALA A 203 -1.43 -6.79 -1.61
N ARG A 204 -0.19 -6.35 -1.78
CA ARG A 204 0.57 -5.61 -0.77
C ARG A 204 1.17 -4.35 -1.38
N ILE A 205 1.32 -3.31 -0.56
CA ILE A 205 2.08 -2.13 -0.93
C ILE A 205 3.54 -2.35 -0.52
N VAL A 206 4.43 -1.88 -1.37
CA VAL A 206 5.86 -1.74 -1.11
C VAL A 206 6.20 -0.26 -1.12
N ILE A 207 6.97 0.19 -0.13
CA ILE A 207 7.50 1.54 -0.04
C ILE A 207 9.01 1.43 0.10
N ASP A 208 9.77 2.01 -0.84
CA ASP A 208 11.23 2.07 -0.80
C ASP A 208 11.89 0.68 -0.63
N GLY A 209 11.33 -0.33 -1.31
CA GLY A 209 11.83 -1.72 -1.25
C GLY A 209 11.35 -2.54 -0.04
N GLU A 210 10.55 -1.97 0.86
CA GLU A 210 10.03 -2.66 2.04
C GLU A 210 8.53 -2.94 1.91
N LEU A 211 8.11 -4.17 2.22
CA LEU A 211 6.70 -4.55 2.29
C LEU A 211 6.05 -3.92 3.53
N VAL A 212 4.93 -3.23 3.31
CA VAL A 212 4.21 -2.53 4.39
C VAL A 212 2.84 -3.15 4.65
N LYS A 213 2.38 -3.02 5.90
CA LYS A 213 1.04 -3.48 6.31
C LYS A 213 -0.01 -2.86 5.40
N THR A 214 -0.76 -3.71 4.71
CA THR A 214 -1.70 -3.30 3.67
C THR A 214 -3.07 -3.90 3.94
N SER A 215 -4.11 -3.05 3.88
CA SER A 215 -5.51 -3.48 3.91
C SER A 215 -6.14 -3.26 2.53
N VAL A 216 -6.77 -4.28 1.99
CA VAL A 216 -7.42 -4.23 0.66
C VAL A 216 -8.93 -4.33 0.85
N SER A 217 -9.64 -3.30 0.41
CA SER A 217 -11.10 -3.32 0.24
C SER A 217 -11.47 -3.35 -1.25
N ALA A 218 -12.75 -3.47 -1.57
CA ALA A 218 -13.22 -3.57 -2.97
C ALA A 218 -12.83 -2.38 -3.88
N LYS A 219 -12.56 -1.19 -3.31
CA LYS A 219 -12.24 0.03 -4.07
C LYS A 219 -10.98 0.76 -3.61
N VAL A 220 -10.51 0.49 -2.40
CA VAL A 220 -9.41 1.21 -1.78
C VAL A 220 -8.46 0.22 -1.15
N VAL A 221 -7.18 0.40 -1.45
CA VAL A 221 -6.06 -0.20 -0.73
C VAL A 221 -5.52 0.87 0.21
N THR A 222 -5.37 0.57 1.49
CA THR A 222 -4.76 1.47 2.47
C THR A 222 -3.48 0.85 3.02
N SER A 223 -2.49 1.72 3.23
CA SER A 223 -1.20 1.38 3.81
C SER A 223 -0.63 2.62 4.51
N GLY A 224 0.63 2.60 4.93
CA GLY A 224 1.22 3.75 5.62
C GLY A 224 2.71 3.59 5.91
N LEU A 225 3.26 4.64 6.52
CA LEU A 225 4.61 4.65 7.06
C LEU A 225 4.54 4.30 8.55
N PHE A 226 5.16 3.20 8.98
CA PHE A 226 5.09 2.68 10.34
C PHE A 226 6.47 2.70 11.01
N GLY A 227 6.51 2.87 12.34
CA GLY A 227 7.71 2.71 13.18
C GLY A 227 8.96 3.38 12.60
N GLU A 228 10.06 2.62 12.54
CA GLU A 228 11.37 3.08 12.05
C GLU A 228 11.33 3.54 10.59
N MET A 229 10.52 2.91 9.73
CA MET A 229 10.36 3.35 8.34
C MET A 229 9.79 4.77 8.29
N GLN A 230 8.80 5.09 9.13
CA GLN A 230 8.26 6.45 9.20
C GLN A 230 9.31 7.46 9.62
N GLU A 231 10.10 7.14 10.65
CA GLU A 231 11.14 8.03 11.14
C GLU A 231 12.21 8.27 10.07
N ARG A 232 12.69 7.18 9.43
CA ARG A 232 13.69 7.22 8.36
C ARG A 232 13.22 8.04 7.16
N ILE A 233 12.02 7.74 6.64
CA ILE A 233 11.47 8.39 5.45
C ILE A 233 11.16 9.86 5.76
N LEU A 234 10.51 10.17 6.88
CA LEU A 234 10.16 11.55 7.21
C LEU A 234 11.36 12.41 7.64
N ALA A 235 12.47 11.83 8.10
CA ALA A 235 13.67 12.57 8.47
C ALA A 235 14.49 13.03 7.26
N THR A 236 14.39 12.33 6.13
CA THR A 236 15.30 12.53 5.00
C THR A 236 14.53 13.09 3.80
N PRO A 237 14.93 14.25 3.25
CA PRO A 237 14.38 14.69 1.98
C PRO A 237 14.70 13.67 0.88
N GLY A 238 13.70 13.31 0.07
CA GLY A 238 13.89 12.26 -0.93
C GLY A 238 12.64 11.94 -1.73
N ARG A 239 12.83 11.05 -2.71
CA ARG A 239 11.78 10.41 -3.49
C ARG A 239 11.80 8.93 -3.14
N TYR A 240 10.67 8.42 -2.68
CA TYR A 240 10.52 7.05 -2.22
C TYR A 240 9.57 6.32 -3.15
N ASP A 241 10.05 5.25 -3.78
CA ASP A 241 9.26 4.50 -4.74
C ASP A 241 8.12 3.75 -4.05
N ILE A 242 6.94 3.78 -4.65
CA ILE A 242 5.78 3.01 -4.22
C ILE A 242 5.39 2.04 -5.33
N ALA A 243 5.13 0.79 -4.94
CA ALA A 243 4.59 -0.22 -5.82
C ALA A 243 3.46 -1.01 -5.16
N LEU A 244 2.55 -1.54 -5.98
CA LEU A 244 1.65 -2.61 -5.61
C LEU A 244 2.31 -3.93 -6.02
N VAL A 245 2.31 -4.94 -5.15
CA VAL A 245 2.81 -6.27 -5.48
C VAL A 245 1.74 -7.32 -5.27
N ASP A 246 1.76 -8.31 -6.15
CA ASP A 246 0.97 -9.53 -6.05
C ASP A 246 1.95 -10.67 -5.69
N PRO A 247 2.06 -11.04 -4.40
CA PRO A 247 2.98 -12.09 -3.95
C PRO A 247 2.67 -13.47 -4.54
N VAL A 248 1.46 -13.70 -5.04
CA VAL A 248 1.04 -14.99 -5.60
C VAL A 248 1.47 -15.10 -7.05
N ARG A 249 1.36 -14.00 -7.81
CA ARG A 249 1.77 -13.94 -9.21
C ARG A 249 3.24 -13.57 -9.39
N GLY A 250 3.92 -13.13 -8.33
CA GLY A 250 5.29 -12.61 -8.42
C GLY A 250 5.38 -11.33 -9.27
N ILE A 251 4.31 -10.52 -9.27
CA ILE A 251 4.24 -9.31 -10.10
C ILE A 251 4.37 -8.06 -9.24
N ARG A 252 5.12 -7.07 -9.73
CA ARG A 252 5.24 -5.72 -9.19
C ARG A 252 4.70 -4.70 -10.19
N GLN A 253 3.75 -3.89 -9.75
CA GLN A 253 3.21 -2.76 -10.49
C GLN A 253 3.67 -1.44 -9.86
N PRO A 254 4.51 -0.65 -10.53
CA PRO A 254 4.87 0.70 -10.08
C PRO A 254 3.62 1.59 -9.91
N VAL A 255 3.53 2.31 -8.80
CA VAL A 255 2.42 3.23 -8.48
C VAL A 255 2.85 4.69 -8.67
N GLY A 256 4.04 5.03 -8.20
CA GLY A 256 4.58 6.39 -8.27
C GLY A 256 5.65 6.62 -7.20
N GLN A 257 5.94 7.89 -6.93
CA GLN A 257 6.92 8.29 -5.93
C GLN A 257 6.28 9.17 -4.85
N PHE A 258 6.54 8.85 -3.59
CA PHE A 258 6.24 9.72 -2.47
C PHE A 258 7.41 10.67 -2.21
N VAL A 259 7.14 11.97 -2.14
CA VAL A 259 8.19 12.99 -2.06
C VAL A 259 8.24 13.62 -0.67
N VAL A 260 9.35 13.45 0.03
CA VAL A 260 9.64 14.20 1.27
C VAL A 260 10.46 15.42 0.89
N ARG A 261 9.87 16.60 1.03
CA ARG A 261 10.55 17.87 0.72
C ARG A 261 11.37 18.31 1.91
N PRO A 262 12.52 18.99 1.71
CA PRO A 262 13.22 19.64 2.80
C PRO A 262 12.25 20.51 3.58
N ARG A 263 12.30 20.42 4.92
CA ARG A 263 11.70 21.44 5.75
C ARG A 263 12.47 22.72 5.43
N LYS A 264 11.82 23.69 4.78
CA LYS A 264 12.46 25.00 4.57
C LYS A 264 12.94 25.45 5.94
N ALA A 265 14.24 25.76 6.05
CA ALA A 265 14.82 26.26 7.27
C ALA A 265 13.86 27.30 7.81
N ALA A 266 13.33 27.09 9.02
CA ALA A 266 12.55 28.12 9.66
C ALA A 266 13.41 29.36 9.58
N SER A 267 12.98 30.35 8.81
CA SER A 267 13.62 31.66 8.81
C SER A 267 13.66 32.03 10.28
N GLY A 268 14.85 31.93 10.89
CA GLY A 268 14.97 32.13 12.32
C GLY A 268 14.32 33.47 12.66
N PRO A 269 13.70 33.60 13.84
CA PRO A 269 13.16 34.88 14.29
C PRO A 269 14.31 35.90 14.26
N GLY A 270 14.39 36.71 13.21
CA GLY A 270 15.54 37.59 12.98
C GLY A 270 15.94 37.86 11.53
N LYS A 271 15.54 37.04 10.54
CA LYS A 271 15.66 37.48 9.13
C LYS A 271 14.48 38.38 8.80
N ALA A 272 14.73 39.69 8.80
CA ALA A 272 13.78 40.72 8.40
C ALA A 272 13.35 40.47 6.95
N GLY A 273 12.24 39.76 6.77
CA GLY A 273 11.65 39.59 5.46
C GLY A 273 10.51 38.59 5.38
N PHE A 274 9.88 38.53 4.21
CA PHE A 274 8.74 37.65 3.96
C PHE A 274 9.14 36.18 3.82
N CYS A 275 8.35 35.29 4.42
CA CYS A 275 8.39 33.86 4.09
C CYS A 275 7.74 33.58 2.74
N GLU A 276 8.04 32.42 2.14
CA GLU A 276 7.31 31.94 0.97
C GLU A 276 5.79 31.95 1.22
N ILE A 277 5.06 32.40 0.21
CA ILE A 277 3.61 32.41 0.20
C ILE A 277 3.12 30.98 -0.02
N GLU A 278 2.39 30.45 0.96
CA GLU A 278 1.88 29.08 0.92
C GLU A 278 0.66 28.96 0.02
N LYS A 279 -0.29 29.90 0.17
CA LYS A 279 -1.57 29.97 -0.55
C LYS A 279 -2.08 31.40 -0.52
N TRP A 280 -2.93 31.78 -1.47
CA TRP A 280 -3.65 33.05 -1.44
C TRP A 280 -4.96 32.92 -2.24
N GLY A 281 -5.90 33.83 -2.03
CA GLY A 281 -7.12 33.87 -2.83
C GLY A 281 -8.07 35.00 -2.45
N PRO A 282 -9.07 35.29 -3.30
CA PRO A 282 -9.34 34.65 -4.59
C PRO A 282 -8.30 34.99 -5.67
N GLN A 283 -8.14 34.12 -6.69
CA GLN A 283 -7.16 34.31 -7.79
C GLN A 283 -7.79 34.83 -9.09
N SER A 284 -9.12 34.83 -9.18
CA SER A 284 -9.86 35.45 -10.29
C SER A 284 -11.21 35.97 -9.81
N THR A 285 -11.78 36.94 -10.53
CA THR A 285 -13.17 37.41 -10.38
C THR A 285 -13.73 37.90 -11.73
N ARG A 286 -14.98 38.36 -11.76
CA ARG A 286 -15.59 38.98 -12.95
C ARG A 286 -15.65 40.50 -12.82
N VAL A 287 -15.70 41.20 -13.94
CA VAL A 287 -15.90 42.66 -13.98
C VAL A 287 -17.11 43.07 -13.13
N GLY A 288 -16.89 44.02 -12.23
CA GLY A 288 -17.88 44.56 -11.30
C GLY A 288 -18.29 43.63 -10.16
N LEU A 289 -17.70 42.43 -10.04
CA LEU A 289 -18.07 41.45 -9.01
C LEU A 289 -16.95 41.29 -7.97
N ALA A 290 -17.24 41.62 -6.72
CA ALA A 290 -16.36 41.38 -5.59
C ALA A 290 -16.59 39.97 -4.99
N LYS A 291 -15.62 39.05 -5.15
CA LYS A 291 -15.64 37.77 -4.41
C LYS A 291 -15.32 37.99 -2.93
N ASN A 292 -16.18 37.50 -2.03
CA ASN A 292 -16.12 37.83 -0.60
C ASN A 292 -16.24 39.35 -0.38
N GLU A 293 -17.28 39.94 -0.97
CA GLU A 293 -17.63 41.35 -0.82
C GLU A 293 -17.66 41.77 0.65
N GLN A 294 -16.98 42.87 0.96
CA GLN A 294 -16.97 43.51 2.26
C GLN A 294 -18.13 44.53 2.34
N PRO A 295 -18.53 45.00 3.54
CA PRO A 295 -19.65 45.94 3.67
C PRO A 295 -19.54 47.25 2.89
N ASP A 296 -18.32 47.63 2.46
CA ASP A 296 -18.02 48.80 1.63
C ASP A 296 -17.96 48.48 0.12
N GLY A 297 -18.33 47.27 -0.29
CA GLY A 297 -18.27 46.80 -1.68
C GLY A 297 -16.88 46.34 -2.14
N ALA A 298 -15.85 46.43 -1.30
CA ALA A 298 -14.52 45.94 -1.64
C ALA A 298 -14.46 44.41 -1.69
N MET A 299 -13.51 43.87 -2.45
CA MET A 299 -13.27 42.43 -2.52
C MET A 299 -12.29 41.97 -1.44
N GLY A 300 -12.67 40.98 -0.63
CA GLY A 300 -11.79 40.38 0.36
C GLY A 300 -10.74 39.44 -0.25
N LEU A 301 -9.46 39.72 -0.03
CA LEU A 301 -8.33 38.87 -0.41
C LEU A 301 -7.53 38.41 0.82
N TRP A 302 -7.01 37.18 0.80
CA TRP A 302 -6.13 36.65 1.84
C TRP A 302 -4.85 36.06 1.24
N VAL A 303 -3.75 36.21 1.96
CA VAL A 303 -2.42 35.66 1.63
C VAL A 303 -1.91 34.91 2.86
N ARG A 304 -1.57 33.63 2.73
CA ARG A 304 -1.00 32.80 3.80
C ARG A 304 0.50 32.71 3.63
N SER A 305 1.22 33.04 4.70
CA SER A 305 2.67 32.89 4.80
C SER A 305 3.04 32.57 6.25
N ALA A 306 4.04 31.71 6.44
CA ALA A 306 4.47 31.25 7.77
C ALA A 306 5.13 32.36 8.61
N CYS A 307 5.70 33.38 7.95
CA CYS A 307 6.23 34.56 8.60
C CYS A 307 5.83 35.81 7.80
N MET A 308 4.82 36.51 8.32
CA MET A 308 4.36 37.80 7.81
C MET A 308 4.88 38.90 8.75
N PRO A 309 5.72 39.83 8.27
CA PRO A 309 6.09 41.02 9.03
C PRO A 309 4.84 41.77 9.52
N ARG A 310 4.89 42.38 10.71
CA ARG A 310 3.73 43.10 11.28
C ARG A 310 3.35 44.35 10.48
N ASP A 311 4.32 44.91 9.77
CA ASP A 311 4.20 46.06 8.88
C ASP A 311 3.85 45.66 7.43
N ALA A 312 3.61 44.38 7.15
CA ALA A 312 3.29 43.93 5.81
C ALA A 312 2.03 44.59 5.24
N GLN A 313 2.17 45.12 4.03
CA GLN A 313 1.14 45.71 3.21
C GLN A 313 0.95 44.92 1.92
N LEU A 314 -0.23 45.01 1.32
CA LEU A 314 -0.48 44.49 -0.02
C LEU A 314 -0.54 45.66 -1.01
N ILE A 315 0.18 45.51 -2.12
CA ILE A 315 0.12 46.38 -3.28
C ILE A 315 -0.66 45.67 -4.39
N VAL A 316 -1.58 46.39 -5.02
CA VAL A 316 -2.35 45.94 -6.20
C VAL A 316 -2.09 46.95 -7.32
N GLY A 317 -1.40 46.52 -8.38
CA GLY A 317 -0.86 47.46 -9.36
C GLY A 317 0.18 48.38 -8.69
N ASP A 318 -0.11 49.69 -8.65
CA ASP A 318 0.75 50.70 -8.01
C ASP A 318 0.24 51.18 -6.65
N ASP A 319 -0.95 50.72 -6.21
CA ASP A 319 -1.62 51.23 -5.01
C ASP A 319 -1.47 50.30 -3.81
N VAL A 320 -1.19 50.89 -2.65
CA VAL A 320 -1.23 50.18 -1.37
C VAL A 320 -2.69 50.05 -0.92
N VAL A 321 -3.18 48.81 -0.77
CA VAL A 321 -4.55 48.56 -0.32
C VAL A 321 -4.61 48.32 1.19
N LYS A 322 -5.79 48.56 1.77
CA LYS A 322 -6.02 48.36 3.21
C LYS A 322 -5.84 46.89 3.59
N SER A 323 -4.85 46.59 4.44
CA SER A 323 -4.52 45.23 4.87
C SER A 323 -4.44 45.08 6.39
N SER A 324 -4.64 43.85 6.88
CA SER A 324 -4.49 43.46 8.28
C SER A 324 -3.66 42.18 8.36
N VAL A 325 -2.54 42.26 9.09
CA VAL A 325 -1.69 41.10 9.37
C VAL A 325 -2.29 40.29 10.52
N LYS A 326 -2.38 38.97 10.32
CA LYS A 326 -2.84 37.98 11.29
C LYS A 326 -1.74 36.94 11.54
N LYS A 327 -1.92 36.09 12.55
CA LYS A 327 -0.94 35.04 12.91
C LYS A 327 -0.58 34.10 11.75
N PHE A 328 -1.48 33.90 10.80
CA PHE A 328 -1.34 32.95 9.68
C PHE A 328 -1.21 33.61 8.31
N GLY A 329 -1.06 34.94 8.24
CA GLY A 329 -0.95 35.65 6.96
C GLY A 329 -1.44 37.09 7.00
N LEU A 330 -1.95 37.55 5.86
CA LEU A 330 -2.48 38.89 5.63
C LEU A 330 -3.86 38.79 4.99
N SER A 331 -4.78 39.67 5.39
CA SER A 331 -6.06 39.88 4.71
C SER A 331 -6.11 41.31 4.21
N ALA A 332 -6.66 41.54 3.01
CA ALA A 332 -6.75 42.84 2.37
C ALA A 332 -8.14 43.05 1.77
N ALA A 333 -8.54 44.32 1.66
CA ALA A 333 -9.73 44.74 0.94
C ALA A 333 -9.30 45.42 -0.36
N ILE A 334 -9.61 44.81 -1.51
CA ILE A 334 -9.34 45.36 -2.84
C ILE A 334 -10.50 46.28 -3.23
N PRO A 335 -10.27 47.59 -3.40
CA PRO A 335 -11.33 48.53 -3.79
C PRO A 335 -12.03 48.14 -5.10
N ALA A 336 -13.33 48.44 -5.20
CA ALA A 336 -14.14 48.08 -6.36
C ALA A 336 -13.62 48.66 -7.69
N VAL A 337 -12.94 49.82 -7.66
CA VAL A 337 -12.34 50.46 -8.85
C VAL A 337 -11.36 49.55 -9.59
N PHE A 338 -10.66 48.63 -8.88
CA PHE A 338 -9.77 47.66 -9.53
C PHE A 338 -10.52 46.57 -10.29
N LEU A 339 -11.83 46.44 -10.09
CA LEU A 339 -12.65 45.38 -10.67
C LEU A 339 -13.56 45.89 -11.79
N GLU A 340 -13.51 47.18 -12.12
CA GLU A 340 -14.42 47.82 -13.10
C GLU A 340 -14.06 47.51 -14.57
N ALA A 341 -12.86 47.00 -14.82
CA ALA A 341 -12.39 46.62 -16.15
C ALA A 341 -11.71 45.24 -16.14
N PRO A 342 -11.81 44.48 -17.24
CA PRO A 342 -11.10 43.21 -17.35
C PRO A 342 -9.59 43.45 -17.41
N GLY A 343 -8.81 42.55 -16.81
CA GLY A 343 -7.37 42.69 -16.77
C GLY A 343 -6.67 41.79 -15.75
N GLU A 344 -5.34 41.90 -15.73
CA GLU A 344 -4.47 41.18 -14.81
C GLU A 344 -3.90 42.17 -13.78
N LEU A 345 -4.14 41.91 -12.50
CA LEU A 345 -3.68 42.74 -11.40
C LEU A 345 -2.54 42.02 -10.66
N GLU A 346 -1.33 42.55 -10.77
CA GLU A 346 -0.20 42.05 -9.99
C GLU A 346 -0.37 42.33 -8.50
N LEU A 347 -0.15 41.31 -7.69
CA LEU A 347 -0.22 41.37 -6.23
C LEU A 347 1.18 41.25 -5.64
N VAL A 348 1.59 42.24 -4.83
CA VAL A 348 2.91 42.28 -4.21
C VAL A 348 2.78 42.57 -2.72
N LEU A 349 3.40 41.75 -1.87
CA LEU A 349 3.60 42.10 -0.46
C LEU A 349 4.76 43.09 -0.34
N TYR A 350 4.58 44.12 0.49
CA TYR A 350 5.57 45.15 0.74
C TYR A 350 5.75 45.40 2.24
N SER A 351 6.99 45.49 2.71
CA SER A 351 7.32 45.84 4.10
C SER A 351 7.95 47.24 4.10
N PRO A 352 7.24 48.28 4.57
CA PRO A 352 7.79 49.63 4.65
C PRO A 352 9.04 49.73 5.54
N ALA A 353 9.14 48.90 6.59
CA ALA A 353 10.29 48.95 7.49
C ALA A 353 11.59 48.46 6.84
N THR A 354 11.50 47.55 5.88
CA THR A 354 12.66 46.91 5.25
C THR A 354 12.84 47.28 3.78
N GLY A 355 11.81 47.88 3.16
CA GLY A 355 11.75 48.11 1.71
C GLY A 355 11.56 46.84 0.89
N GLN A 356 11.42 45.66 1.52
CA GLN A 356 11.34 44.40 0.79
C GLN A 356 10.00 44.28 0.04
N ARG A 357 10.06 43.70 -1.17
CA ARG A 357 8.91 43.32 -1.98
C ARG A 357 8.91 41.80 -2.21
N GLN A 358 7.74 41.16 -2.14
CA GLN A 358 7.56 39.75 -2.49
C GLN A 358 6.34 39.57 -3.41
N PRO A 359 6.51 39.05 -4.63
CA PRO A 359 5.40 38.72 -5.51
C PRO A 359 4.48 37.67 -4.88
N VAL A 360 3.17 37.91 -4.91
CA VAL A 360 2.12 36.98 -4.46
C VAL A 360 1.57 36.17 -5.63
N GLY A 361 1.23 36.84 -6.71
CA GLY A 361 0.60 36.27 -7.89
C GLY A 361 -0.15 37.33 -8.68
N VAL A 362 -1.00 36.89 -9.61
CA VAL A 362 -1.81 37.74 -10.49
C VAL A 362 -3.29 37.43 -10.25
N LEU A 363 -4.07 38.45 -9.89
CA LEU A 363 -5.53 38.37 -9.83
C LEU A 363 -6.11 38.69 -11.21
N VAL A 364 -6.86 37.74 -11.78
CA VAL A 364 -7.50 37.91 -13.10
C VAL A 364 -8.92 38.45 -12.94
N VAL A 365 -9.25 39.55 -13.61
CA VAL A 365 -10.61 40.10 -13.72
C VAL A 365 -11.13 39.79 -15.13
N GLU A 366 -12.16 38.93 -15.21
CA GLU A 366 -12.75 38.41 -16.45
C GLU A 366 -14.01 39.14 -16.91
#